data_AF-A0A424YHC4-F1
#
_entry.id   AF-A0A424YHC4-F1
#
_cell.length_a   1.000
_cell.length_b   1.000
_cell.length_c   1.000
_cell.angle_alpha   90.00
_cell.angle_beta   90.00
_cell.angle_gamma   90.00
#
_symmetry.space_group_name_H-M   'P 1'
#
loop_
_entity.id
_entity.type
_entity.pdbx_description
1 polymer ?
#
loop_
_entity_poly.entity_id
_entity_poly.type
_entity_poly.pdbx_seq_one_letter_code
_entity_poly.pdbx_strand_id
1 'polypeptide(L)'
;MRRINRQRRICLFLLLITLSFSFLILKLFKIQIIDGGRYALQAVKQRSQAYVLDTGRGEILDRQGLSLTGSYMEKVLIVFPALVEDIDQLLKDLNLLTGKELEISRAREIIMRGGPAGPLKIAEGLEEEKARLINSLDLPGVIILPEKVRYGPDSLASHLVGYMGRRSREDLWGEEAKPYSPADYVGRAGMEEMFERELRGEIPERVSIVLDAFHSPLEGLGYRHVSFQDRVRPLNVKLTLDSRAQKWVEKIMDEYIVKGAVVVMEPRSGDILALSSRPQLDQRNLESGENDFLNRALQNYPPGSIFKVVVTVAALEEGKNIPVDLFLCTGSISIGEDAKQCFQGIAHGEITLQEALAYSCNTAFIEAGLSLGREKIIEYARKMGLGEITGLYPSHLKERERATGNIPAPEEMPYLGHLANTVLGQGRVLVTPLQVAQLFTIIANEGRMVKPRLVSELTNNQGQRVIRYPTRGGERVLLPSTARHLKNMLTGVTLFGTGQEASTSSWSTAGKTGTAQAGVTGEGEEKNIYWFAGFSPMKDPAAVAVVLIEEGKGESAAFVYKEIMKGVMEVLRGR
;
A
#
# COMPACT_ATOMS: atom_id res chain seq x y z
N MET A 1 24.69 -33.36 79.17
CA MET A 1 23.83 -33.37 77.94
C MET A 1 23.08 -32.06 77.65
N ARG A 2 22.42 -31.39 78.62
CA ARG A 2 21.62 -30.17 78.35
C ARG A 2 22.40 -28.97 77.76
N ARG A 3 23.67 -28.78 78.16
CA ARG A 3 24.54 -27.67 77.68
C ARG A 3 24.97 -27.83 76.21
N ILE A 4 25.26 -29.06 75.78
CA ILE A 4 25.63 -29.42 74.40
C ILE A 4 24.45 -29.23 73.44
N ASN A 5 23.24 -29.61 73.86
CA ASN A 5 22.03 -29.37 73.05
C ASN A 5 21.70 -27.88 72.92
N ARG A 6 22.00 -27.06 73.92
CA ARG A 6 21.84 -25.60 73.84
C ARG A 6 22.84 -24.97 72.86
N GLN A 7 24.12 -25.37 72.91
CA GLN A 7 25.13 -24.87 71.97
C GLN A 7 24.83 -25.29 70.51
N ARG A 8 24.41 -26.54 70.28
CA ARG A 8 23.99 -27.00 68.94
C ARG A 8 22.80 -26.20 68.41
N ARG A 9 21.79 -25.91 69.25
CA ARG A 9 20.65 -25.07 68.86
C ARG A 9 21.06 -23.64 68.52
N ILE A 10 22.00 -23.05 69.26
CA ILE A 10 22.53 -21.71 68.97
C ILE A 10 23.32 -21.71 67.65
N CYS A 11 24.19 -22.68 67.42
CA CYS A 11 24.94 -22.79 66.16
C CYS A 11 24.01 -23.00 64.96
N LEU A 12 22.97 -23.82 65.10
CA LEU A 12 22.01 -24.08 64.03
C LEU A 12 21.15 -22.83 63.74
N PHE A 13 20.76 -22.08 64.77
CA PHE A 13 20.09 -20.80 64.61
C PHE A 13 20.99 -19.75 63.92
N LEU A 14 22.24 -19.63 64.35
CA LEU A 14 23.22 -18.74 63.71
C LEU A 14 23.48 -19.13 62.25
N LEU A 15 23.63 -20.43 61.96
CA LEU A 15 23.77 -20.93 60.59
C LEU A 15 22.57 -20.56 59.73
N LEU A 16 21.35 -20.71 60.25
CA LEU A 16 20.13 -20.37 59.55
C LEU A 16 20.03 -18.86 59.27
N ILE A 17 20.43 -18.02 60.25
CA ILE A 17 20.58 -16.57 60.05
C ILE A 17 21.63 -16.28 58.96
N THR A 18 22.82 -16.87 59.04
CA THR A 18 23.89 -16.64 58.07
C THR A 18 23.47 -17.07 56.66
N LEU A 19 22.76 -18.19 56.50
CA LEU A 19 22.23 -18.64 55.22
C LEU A 19 21.17 -17.66 54.68
N SER A 20 20.28 -17.17 55.55
CA SER A 20 19.28 -16.15 55.18
C SER A 20 19.93 -14.86 54.70
N PHE A 21 20.91 -14.32 55.44
CA PHE A 21 21.64 -13.12 55.02
C PHE A 21 22.46 -13.34 53.75
N SER A 22 23.08 -14.52 53.59
CA SER A 22 23.81 -14.86 52.36
C SER A 22 22.88 -14.88 51.15
N PHE A 23 21.66 -15.41 51.29
CA PHE A 23 20.64 -15.37 50.25
C PHE A 23 20.21 -13.94 49.90
N LEU A 24 20.01 -13.07 50.90
CA LEU A 24 19.68 -11.66 50.68
C LEU A 24 20.83 -10.90 49.99
N ILE A 25 22.08 -11.16 50.36
CA ILE A 25 23.27 -10.58 49.72
C ILE A 25 23.36 -11.01 48.26
N LEU A 26 23.16 -12.30 47.96
CA LEU A 26 23.13 -12.80 46.58
C LEU A 26 21.98 -12.17 45.78
N LYS A 27 20.82 -12.00 46.39
CA LYS A 27 19.68 -11.31 45.76
C LYS A 27 19.99 -9.85 45.47
N LEU A 28 20.62 -9.15 46.41
CA LEU A 28 21.04 -7.76 46.23
C LEU A 28 22.13 -7.63 45.16
N PHE A 29 23.12 -8.53 45.15
CA PHE A 29 24.15 -8.59 44.10
C PHE A 29 23.53 -8.79 42.72
N LYS A 30 22.54 -9.69 42.60
CA LYS A 30 21.79 -9.85 41.35
C LYS A 30 21.09 -8.54 40.94
N ILE A 31 20.39 -7.87 41.86
CA ILE A 31 19.66 -6.63 41.56
C ILE A 31 20.61 -5.48 41.18
N GLN A 32 21.71 -5.31 41.93
CA GLN A 32 22.60 -4.15 41.82
C GLN A 32 23.67 -4.32 40.72
N ILE A 33 24.21 -5.52 40.55
CA ILE A 33 25.36 -5.77 39.64
C ILE A 33 24.89 -6.41 38.34
N ILE A 34 24.10 -7.48 38.41
CA ILE A 34 23.65 -8.20 37.20
C ILE A 34 22.54 -7.41 36.49
N ASP A 35 21.49 -7.05 37.23
CA ASP A 35 20.32 -6.34 36.70
C ASP A 35 20.45 -4.82 36.81
N GLY A 36 21.51 -4.30 37.44
CA GLY A 36 21.67 -2.88 37.77
C GLY A 36 21.63 -1.97 36.55
N GLY A 37 22.35 -2.34 35.48
CA GLY A 37 22.30 -1.59 34.22
C GLY A 37 20.90 -1.55 33.61
N ARG A 38 20.15 -2.65 33.70
CA ARG A 38 18.76 -2.74 33.22
C ARG A 38 17.82 -1.85 34.05
N TYR A 39 17.94 -1.89 35.39
CA TYR A 39 17.12 -1.06 36.27
C TYR A 39 17.46 0.43 36.16
N ALA A 40 18.75 0.78 36.01
CA ALA A 40 19.16 2.14 35.73
C ALA A 40 18.56 2.65 34.41
N LEU A 41 18.57 1.84 33.35
CA LEU A 41 17.93 2.17 32.08
C LEU A 41 16.41 2.36 32.22
N GLN A 42 15.74 1.48 32.96
CA GLN A 42 14.31 1.60 33.25
C GLN A 42 13.98 2.85 34.07
N ALA A 43 14.80 3.17 35.07
CA ALA A 43 14.64 4.37 35.89
C ALA A 43 14.85 5.65 35.04
N VAL A 44 15.82 5.67 34.13
CA VAL A 44 15.99 6.77 33.18
C VAL A 44 14.77 6.89 32.27
N LYS A 45 14.25 5.78 31.71
CA LYS A 45 13.04 5.79 30.88
C LYS A 45 11.81 6.29 31.62
N GLN A 46 11.68 5.97 32.91
CA GLN A 46 10.58 6.47 33.76
C GLN A 46 10.73 7.94 34.13
N ARG A 47 11.97 8.43 34.27
CA ARG A 47 12.28 9.80 34.66
C ARG A 47 12.49 10.75 33.47
N SER A 48 12.53 10.24 32.24
CA SER A 48 12.72 11.08 31.06
C SER A 48 11.41 11.27 30.31
N GLN A 49 11.03 12.53 30.10
CA GLN A 49 10.04 12.87 29.08
C GLN A 49 10.78 13.25 27.79
N ALA A 50 10.36 12.71 26.65
CA ALA A 50 11.04 12.93 25.38
C ALA A 50 10.06 13.19 24.24
N TYR A 51 10.46 14.05 23.32
CA TYR A 51 9.78 14.33 22.05
C TYR A 51 10.70 13.88 20.90
N VAL A 52 10.17 13.08 19.98
CA VAL A 52 10.91 12.56 18.82
C VAL A 52 10.88 13.59 17.69
N LEU A 53 12.05 13.97 17.20
CA LEU A 53 12.22 14.94 16.11
C LEU A 53 12.47 14.24 14.77
N ASP A 54 13.22 13.14 14.78
CA ASP A 54 13.39 12.25 13.65
C ASP A 54 13.44 10.81 14.14
N THR A 55 12.63 9.95 13.55
CA THR A 55 12.64 8.51 13.81
C THR A 55 13.96 7.84 13.41
N GLY A 56 14.78 8.47 12.57
CA GLY A 56 15.97 7.88 11.97
C GLY A 56 15.64 6.72 11.06
N ARG A 57 14.43 6.72 10.51
CA ARG A 57 13.93 5.65 9.65
C ARG A 57 14.45 5.84 8.23
N GLY A 58 14.72 4.73 7.56
CA GLY A 58 15.08 4.71 6.16
C GLY A 58 14.00 5.32 5.27
N GLU A 59 14.44 5.78 4.10
CA GLU A 59 13.58 6.33 3.06
C GLU A 59 13.01 5.22 2.17
N ILE A 60 11.82 5.47 1.62
CA ILE A 60 11.25 4.66 0.54
C ILE A 60 11.47 5.44 -0.74
N LEU A 61 12.27 4.87 -1.64
CA LEU A 61 12.81 5.54 -2.82
C LEU A 61 12.21 4.96 -4.10
N ASP A 62 12.12 5.77 -5.14
CA ASP A 62 11.81 5.33 -6.49
C ASP A 62 13.02 4.65 -7.16
N ARG A 63 12.84 4.18 -8.40
CA ARG A 63 13.91 3.49 -9.15
C ARG A 63 15.13 4.39 -9.47
N GLN A 64 14.97 5.71 -9.43
CA GLN A 64 16.05 6.69 -9.61
C GLN A 64 16.69 7.12 -8.27
N GLY A 65 16.12 6.72 -7.12
CA GLY A 65 16.61 7.09 -5.79
C GLY A 65 15.97 8.36 -5.22
N LEU A 66 14.87 8.85 -5.80
CA LEU A 66 14.09 9.98 -5.28
C LEU A 66 13.13 9.50 -4.19
N SER A 67 12.95 10.28 -3.13
CA SER A 67 12.03 9.93 -2.03
C SER A 67 10.59 9.94 -2.52
N LEU A 68 9.86 8.87 -2.21
CA LEU A 68 8.41 8.76 -2.44
C LEU A 68 7.60 9.26 -1.25
N THR A 69 8.21 9.38 -0.07
CA THR A 69 7.53 9.93 1.11
C THR A 69 7.52 11.46 1.08
N GLY A 70 8.39 12.09 0.29
CA GLY A 70 8.46 13.56 0.19
C GLY A 70 8.87 14.21 1.52
N SER A 71 9.70 13.51 2.31
CA SER A 71 10.06 13.95 3.65
C SER A 71 10.72 15.35 3.65
N TYR A 72 10.37 16.17 4.63
CA TYR A 72 10.90 17.54 4.75
C TYR A 72 11.11 17.91 6.22
N MET A 73 11.93 18.95 6.46
CA MET A 73 12.15 19.49 7.80
C MET A 73 11.23 20.70 8.00
N GLU A 74 10.56 20.76 9.14
CA GLU A 74 9.79 21.94 9.54
C GLU A 74 10.05 22.34 10.99
N LYS A 75 9.85 23.62 11.30
CA LYS A 75 10.00 24.10 12.67
C LYS A 75 8.72 23.87 13.44
N VAL A 76 8.85 23.14 14.54
CA VAL A 76 7.74 22.82 15.45
C VAL A 76 7.97 23.46 16.81
N LEU A 77 6.87 23.93 17.40
CA LEU A 77 6.84 24.43 18.77
C LEU A 77 6.40 23.32 19.70
N ILE A 78 7.29 22.95 20.61
CA ILE A 78 7.08 21.90 21.58
C ILE A 78 6.99 22.55 22.96
N VAL A 79 5.97 22.18 23.73
CA VAL A 79 5.83 22.58 25.13
C VAL A 79 6.04 21.36 26.00
N PHE A 80 6.86 21.52 27.04
CA PHE A 80 7.04 20.58 28.14
C PHE A 80 6.25 21.09 29.34
N PRO A 81 5.02 20.61 29.58
CA PRO A 81 4.15 21.19 30.61
C PRO A 81 4.74 21.13 32.02
N ALA A 82 5.61 20.16 32.30
CA ALA A 82 6.32 20.05 33.58
C ALA A 82 7.26 21.22 33.91
N LEU A 83 7.61 22.05 32.91
CA LEU A 83 8.48 23.23 33.03
C LEU A 83 7.69 24.54 33.06
N VAL A 84 6.36 24.50 33.03
CA VAL A 84 5.49 25.67 32.89
C VAL A 84 4.67 25.87 34.16
N GLU A 85 4.74 27.05 34.76
CA GLU A 85 3.97 27.38 35.97
C GLU A 85 2.48 27.63 35.64
N ASP A 86 2.18 28.47 34.66
CA ASP A 86 0.82 28.78 34.20
C ASP A 86 0.63 28.34 32.75
N ILE A 87 0.21 27.08 32.58
CA ILE A 87 0.02 26.48 31.26
C ILE A 87 -1.15 27.13 30.49
N ASP A 88 -2.20 27.56 31.18
CA ASP A 88 -3.37 28.19 30.54
C ASP A 88 -3.01 29.56 29.98
N GLN A 89 -2.23 30.36 30.72
CA GLN A 89 -1.74 31.66 30.23
C GLN A 89 -0.75 31.47 29.09
N LEU A 90 0.20 30.54 29.22
CA LEU A 90 1.15 30.24 28.15
C LEU A 90 0.44 29.85 26.85
N LEU A 91 -0.56 28.96 26.91
CA LEU A 91 -1.30 28.53 25.73
C LEU A 91 -2.08 29.69 25.08
N LYS A 92 -2.59 30.65 25.86
CA LYS A 92 -3.20 31.88 25.30
C LYS A 92 -2.16 32.72 24.59
N ASP A 93 -1.01 32.98 25.21
CA ASP A 93 0.04 33.82 24.63
C ASP A 93 0.60 33.19 23.34
N LEU A 94 0.82 31.88 23.35
CA LEU A 94 1.20 31.12 22.16
C LEU A 94 0.11 31.17 21.08
N ASN A 95 -1.17 31.20 21.43
CA ASN A 95 -2.25 31.35 20.45
C ASN A 95 -2.19 32.71 19.75
N LEU A 96 -1.97 33.79 20.50
CA LEU A 96 -1.80 35.12 19.91
C LEU A 96 -0.58 35.19 18.98
N LEU A 97 0.52 34.53 19.34
CA LEU A 97 1.77 34.57 18.57
C LEU A 97 1.73 33.66 17.32
N THR A 98 1.05 32.52 17.40
CA THR A 98 1.07 31.51 16.33
C THR A 98 -0.18 31.53 15.45
N GLY A 99 -1.33 31.94 15.99
CA GLY A 99 -2.64 31.85 15.32
C GLY A 99 -3.17 30.42 15.19
N LYS A 100 -2.66 29.46 15.97
CA LYS A 100 -2.95 28.02 15.89
C LYS A 100 -4.00 27.57 16.91
N GLU A 101 -5.18 28.16 16.85
CA GLU A 101 -6.23 28.00 17.87
C GLU A 101 -6.71 26.54 18.02
N LEU A 102 -6.81 25.80 16.91
CA LEU A 102 -7.28 24.42 16.92
C LEU A 102 -6.26 23.48 17.58
N GLU A 103 -4.99 23.60 17.21
CA GLU A 103 -3.89 22.81 17.78
C GLU A 103 -3.74 23.09 19.28
N ILE A 104 -3.87 24.34 19.70
CA ILE A 104 -3.82 24.76 21.10
C ILE A 104 -5.02 24.23 21.89
N SER A 105 -6.22 24.25 21.30
CA SER A 105 -7.42 23.69 21.93
C SER A 105 -7.29 22.19 22.17
N ARG A 106 -6.74 21.45 21.20
CA ARG A 106 -6.43 20.01 21.34
C ARG A 106 -5.38 19.76 22.42
N ALA A 107 -4.31 20.55 22.45
CA ALA A 107 -3.29 20.44 23.49
C ALA A 107 -3.88 20.66 24.89
N ARG A 108 -4.75 21.68 25.04
CA ARG A 108 -5.46 21.96 26.29
C ARG A 108 -6.34 20.79 26.72
N GLU A 109 -7.06 20.17 25.80
CA GLU A 109 -7.88 18.99 26.07
C GLU A 109 -7.04 17.81 26.57
N ILE A 110 -5.88 17.55 25.94
CA ILE A 110 -4.96 16.48 26.35
C ILE A 110 -4.44 16.72 27.78
N ILE A 111 -4.10 17.97 28.12
CA ILE A 111 -3.64 18.36 29.46
C ILE A 111 -4.76 18.19 30.49
N MET A 112 -5.97 18.65 30.18
CA MET A 112 -7.13 18.62 31.10
C MET A 112 -7.65 17.21 31.39
N ARG A 113 -7.41 16.24 30.50
CA ARG A 113 -7.76 14.82 30.72
C ARG A 113 -6.90 14.11 31.78
N GLY A 114 -5.98 14.82 32.45
CA GLY A 114 -5.34 14.37 33.70
C GLY A 114 -4.21 13.34 33.54
N GLY A 115 -3.66 13.19 32.34
CA GLY A 115 -2.45 12.38 32.13
C GLY A 115 -1.18 13.13 32.53
N PRO A 116 -0.07 12.46 32.88
CA PRO A 116 1.24 13.10 32.96
C PRO A 116 1.58 13.64 31.57
N ALA A 117 1.39 14.94 31.36
CA ALA A 117 1.52 15.54 30.05
C ALA A 117 3.00 15.51 29.66
N GLY A 118 3.37 14.50 28.87
CA GLY A 118 4.62 14.51 28.12
C GLY A 118 4.67 15.72 27.19
N PRO A 119 5.79 15.93 26.48
CA PRO A 119 5.91 17.05 25.57
C PRO A 119 4.81 17.04 24.51
N LEU A 120 4.26 18.22 24.24
CA LEU A 120 3.16 18.44 23.30
C LEU A 120 3.65 19.32 22.15
N LYS A 121 3.37 18.90 20.92
CA LYS A 121 3.50 19.77 19.74
C LYS A 121 2.30 20.70 19.70
N ILE A 122 2.55 22.00 19.80
CA ILE A 122 1.53 23.05 19.84
C ILE A 122 1.37 23.73 18.49
N ALA A 123 2.45 23.87 17.74
CA ALA A 123 2.43 24.44 16.40
C ALA A 123 3.45 23.74 15.50
N GLU A 124 3.15 23.70 14.21
CA GLU A 124 4.01 23.17 13.16
C GLU A 124 4.06 24.14 11.97
N GLY A 125 5.10 24.03 11.14
CA GLY A 125 5.30 24.90 9.98
C GLY A 125 5.53 26.37 10.35
N LEU A 126 6.20 26.65 11.48
CA LEU A 126 6.42 28.03 11.92
C LEU A 126 7.35 28.81 10.97
N GLU A 127 6.91 30.02 10.61
CA GLU A 127 7.74 30.98 9.88
C GLU A 127 8.98 31.38 10.69
N GLU A 128 10.09 31.66 9.98
CA GLU A 128 11.38 31.96 10.59
C GLU A 128 11.32 33.17 11.56
N GLU A 129 10.57 34.20 11.19
CA GLU A 129 10.42 35.41 12.00
C GLU A 129 9.69 35.13 13.32
N LYS A 130 8.56 34.41 13.25
CA LYS A 130 7.81 33.99 14.44
C LYS A 130 8.63 33.07 15.32
N ALA A 131 9.37 32.13 14.72
CA ALA A 131 10.23 31.22 15.46
C ALA A 131 11.33 31.97 16.23
N ARG A 132 11.95 32.99 15.60
CA ARG A 132 12.94 33.85 16.27
C ARG A 132 12.32 34.68 17.39
N LEU A 133 11.14 35.25 17.17
CA LEU A 133 10.42 36.03 18.18
C LEU A 133 10.13 35.18 19.42
N ILE A 134 9.54 34.00 19.24
CA ILE A 134 9.19 33.11 20.36
C ILE A 134 10.45 32.66 21.12
N ASN A 135 11.52 32.28 20.40
CA ASN A 135 12.79 31.92 21.04
C ASN A 135 13.42 33.08 21.82
N SER A 136 13.20 34.35 21.40
CA SER A 136 13.73 35.52 22.11
C SER A 136 13.04 35.83 23.44
N LEU A 137 11.83 35.27 23.65
CA LEU A 137 11.07 35.45 24.89
C LEU A 137 11.56 34.55 26.04
N ASP A 138 12.42 33.56 25.74
CA ASP A 138 13.00 32.62 26.71
C ASP A 138 11.95 31.99 27.65
N LEU A 139 10.80 31.61 27.08
CA LEU A 139 9.67 31.08 27.84
C LEU A 139 10.01 29.70 28.42
N PRO A 140 9.90 29.49 29.75
CA PRO A 140 10.15 28.19 30.37
C PRO A 140 9.30 27.07 29.75
N GLY A 141 9.93 25.94 29.45
CA GLY A 141 9.25 24.76 28.90
C GLY A 141 8.86 24.86 27.42
N VAL A 142 9.11 26.00 26.75
CA VAL A 142 8.86 26.18 25.31
C VAL A 142 10.16 25.98 24.55
N ILE A 143 10.12 25.15 23.51
CA ILE A 143 11.26 24.98 22.62
C ILE A 143 10.81 24.87 21.17
N ILE A 144 11.56 25.49 20.27
CA ILE A 144 11.35 25.35 18.83
C ILE A 144 12.50 24.55 18.25
N LEU A 145 12.18 23.43 17.60
CA LEU A 145 13.16 22.53 17.00
C LEU A 145 12.74 22.14 15.58
N PRO A 146 13.70 21.82 14.70
CA PRO A 146 13.40 21.19 13.43
C PRO A 146 12.92 19.74 13.66
N GLU A 147 11.72 19.41 13.19
CA GLU A 147 11.16 18.05 13.12
C GLU A 147 11.20 17.56 11.68
N LYS A 148 11.57 16.30 11.48
CA LYS A 148 11.48 15.63 10.18
C LYS A 148 10.07 15.08 10.01
N VAL A 149 9.32 15.68 9.10
CA VAL A 149 8.01 15.17 8.67
C VAL A 149 8.23 14.06 7.66
N ARG A 150 7.74 12.86 7.96
CA ARG A 150 7.94 11.70 7.10
C ARG A 150 7.20 11.82 5.76
N TYR A 151 5.92 12.23 5.81
CA TYR A 151 5.04 12.31 4.64
C TYR A 151 4.78 13.77 4.29
N GLY A 152 5.40 14.24 3.22
CA GLY A 152 5.26 15.61 2.75
C GLY A 152 4.15 15.82 1.72
N PRO A 153 3.93 17.08 1.29
CA PRO A 153 2.92 17.41 0.29
C PRO A 153 3.20 16.78 -1.08
N ASP A 154 4.47 16.48 -1.38
CA ASP A 154 4.90 15.79 -2.60
C ASP A 154 4.98 14.26 -2.43
N SER A 155 4.39 13.69 -1.37
CA SER A 155 4.34 12.24 -1.18
C SER A 155 3.58 11.58 -2.33
N LEU A 156 4.13 10.50 -2.88
CA LEU A 156 3.54 9.74 -3.98
C LEU A 156 3.24 8.31 -3.56
N ALA A 157 2.30 7.67 -4.25
CA ALA A 157 1.92 6.27 -4.08
C ALA A 157 1.55 5.93 -2.63
N SER A 158 0.74 6.77 -1.96
CA SER A 158 0.50 6.66 -0.52
C SER A 158 -0.02 5.30 -0.07
N HIS A 159 -0.84 4.61 -0.88
CA HIS A 159 -1.30 3.24 -0.60
C HIS A 159 -0.23 2.15 -0.76
N LEU A 160 0.83 2.39 -1.55
CA LEU A 160 1.98 1.48 -1.64
C LEU A 160 3.00 1.77 -0.57
N VAL A 161 3.34 3.05 -0.38
CA VAL A 161 4.22 3.49 0.71
C VAL A 161 3.63 3.00 2.02
N GLY A 162 2.33 3.19 2.23
CA GLY A 162 1.63 2.87 3.46
C GLY A 162 1.85 3.96 4.51
N TYR A 163 1.47 3.72 5.75
CA TYR A 163 1.59 4.74 6.80
C TYR A 163 2.19 4.16 8.07
N MET A 164 2.64 5.07 8.92
CA MET A 164 3.06 4.76 10.28
C MET A 164 1.93 5.09 11.25
N GLY A 165 1.77 4.30 12.30
CA GLY A 165 0.79 4.54 13.34
C GLY A 165 1.38 4.30 14.72
N ARG A 166 0.74 4.89 15.74
CA ARG A 166 1.10 4.61 17.14
C ARG A 166 0.88 3.14 17.45
N ARG A 167 1.69 2.60 18.35
CA ARG A 167 1.60 1.20 18.80
C ARG A 167 0.24 0.92 19.49
N SER A 168 -0.38 -0.21 19.19
CA SER A 168 -1.59 -0.71 19.85
C SER A 168 -1.20 -1.63 21.00
N ARG A 169 -2.14 -1.94 21.90
CA ARG A 169 -1.87 -2.93 22.97
C ARG A 169 -1.57 -4.32 22.42
N GLU A 170 -2.10 -4.69 21.26
CA GLU A 170 -1.81 -6.00 20.66
C GLU A 170 -0.36 -6.13 20.22
N ASP A 171 0.28 -5.05 19.77
CA ASP A 171 1.70 -5.08 19.41
C ASP A 171 2.62 -5.30 20.63
N LEU A 172 2.12 -5.17 21.87
CA LEU A 172 2.88 -5.35 23.11
C LEU A 172 3.06 -6.84 23.46
N TRP A 173 2.28 -7.74 22.86
CA TRP A 173 2.29 -9.17 23.17
C TRP A 173 2.60 -10.00 21.91
N GLY A 174 3.88 -10.36 21.77
CA GLY A 174 4.41 -11.25 20.74
C GLY A 174 5.80 -11.75 21.13
N GLU A 175 6.24 -12.88 20.58
CA GLU A 175 7.49 -13.58 20.97
C GLU A 175 8.77 -12.75 20.76
N GLU A 176 8.72 -11.70 19.94
CA GLU A 176 9.78 -10.72 19.84
C GLU A 176 9.45 -9.53 20.76
N ALA A 177 9.96 -9.55 21.99
CA ALA A 177 10.03 -8.37 22.86
C ALA A 177 10.98 -7.32 22.23
N LYS A 178 10.53 -6.70 21.13
CA LYS A 178 11.26 -5.65 20.43
C LYS A 178 11.44 -4.46 21.39
N PRO A 179 12.60 -3.78 21.37
CA PRO A 179 12.96 -2.72 22.32
C PRO A 179 12.20 -1.39 22.08
N TYR A 180 10.94 -1.44 21.66
CA TYR A 180 10.12 -0.27 21.40
C TYR A 180 9.62 0.38 22.70
N SER A 181 9.63 1.70 22.72
CA SER A 181 8.84 2.51 23.66
C SER A 181 7.35 2.48 23.27
N PRO A 182 6.41 2.58 24.22
CA PRO A 182 4.99 2.79 23.92
C PRO A 182 4.70 4.05 23.08
N ALA A 183 5.65 4.99 23.02
CA ALA A 183 5.56 6.22 22.22
C ALA A 183 6.08 6.08 20.78
N ASP A 184 6.63 4.92 20.40
CA ASP A 184 7.21 4.74 19.07
C ASP A 184 6.12 4.54 18.01
N TYR A 185 6.37 5.08 16.82
CA TYR A 185 5.56 4.82 15.63
C TYR A 185 6.10 3.58 14.90
N VAL A 186 5.20 2.75 14.38
CA VAL A 186 5.50 1.54 13.62
C VAL A 186 4.80 1.57 12.28
N GLY A 187 5.37 0.95 11.25
CA GLY A 187 4.68 0.75 9.98
C GLY A 187 3.41 -0.08 10.13
N ARG A 188 2.31 0.36 9.49
CA ARG A 188 0.95 -0.22 9.65
C ARG A 188 0.28 -0.72 8.38
N ALA A 189 0.84 -0.34 7.23
CA ALA A 189 0.39 -0.75 5.92
C ALA A 189 1.54 -0.65 4.91
N GLY A 190 1.38 -1.26 3.74
CA GLY A 190 2.25 -1.07 2.59
C GLY A 190 3.74 -1.38 2.86
N MET A 191 4.64 -0.62 2.21
CA MET A 191 6.08 -0.77 2.38
C MET A 191 6.56 -0.44 3.79
N GLU A 192 5.86 0.46 4.51
CA GLU A 192 6.16 0.75 5.91
C GLU A 192 6.05 -0.49 6.80
N GLU A 193 4.97 -1.26 6.66
CA GLU A 193 4.78 -2.50 7.43
C GLU A 193 5.69 -3.61 6.90
N MET A 194 5.76 -3.77 5.58
CA MET A 194 6.52 -4.84 4.94
C MET A 194 8.01 -4.80 5.28
N PHE A 195 8.61 -3.62 5.36
CA PHE A 195 10.02 -3.40 5.66
C PHE A 195 10.23 -2.71 7.01
N GLU A 196 9.31 -2.87 7.96
CA GLU A 196 9.42 -2.25 9.28
C GLU A 196 10.76 -2.54 9.96
N ARG A 197 11.27 -3.77 9.81
CA ARG A 197 12.54 -4.17 10.42
C ARG A 197 13.73 -3.46 9.78
N GLU A 198 13.75 -3.35 8.45
CA GLU A 198 14.86 -2.79 7.68
C GLU A 198 14.84 -1.26 7.67
N LEU A 199 13.65 -0.66 7.62
CA LEU A 199 13.46 0.78 7.64
C LEU A 199 13.75 1.38 9.02
N ARG A 200 13.39 0.69 10.11
CA ARG A 200 13.48 1.26 11.46
C ARG A 200 14.93 1.57 11.88
N GLY A 201 15.15 2.80 12.34
CA GLY A 201 16.36 3.18 13.08
C GLY A 201 16.33 2.70 14.53
N GLU A 202 17.49 2.40 15.13
CA GLU A 202 17.56 1.92 16.52
C GLU A 202 17.32 3.03 17.56
N ILE A 203 17.79 4.24 17.28
CA ILE A 203 17.72 5.37 18.23
C ILE A 203 17.16 6.58 17.47
N PRO A 204 15.93 7.03 17.77
CA PRO A 204 15.39 8.25 17.18
C PRO A 204 16.15 9.48 17.72
N GLU A 205 16.28 10.49 16.88
CA GLU A 205 16.64 11.84 17.30
C GLU A 205 15.50 12.42 18.13
N ARG A 206 15.82 12.88 19.33
CA ARG A 206 14.83 13.36 20.29
C ARG A 206 15.41 14.42 21.22
N VAL A 207 14.52 15.30 21.66
CA VAL A 207 14.78 16.19 22.79
C VAL A 207 14.14 15.59 24.04
N SER A 208 14.84 15.63 25.17
CA SER A 208 14.35 15.08 26.43
C SER A 208 14.70 15.94 27.63
N ILE A 209 13.86 15.86 28.66
CA ILE A 209 14.10 16.43 29.98
C ILE A 209 14.11 15.31 31.02
N VAL A 210 14.86 15.50 32.10
CA VAL A 210 14.90 14.55 33.22
C VAL A 210 14.11 15.14 34.39
N LEU A 211 13.17 14.36 34.89
CA LEU A 211 12.29 14.71 36.00
C LEU A 211 12.71 13.96 37.27
N ASP A 212 12.35 14.53 38.42
CA ASP A 212 12.43 13.90 39.72
C ASP A 212 11.19 13.02 40.02
N ALA A 213 11.06 12.56 41.26
CA ALA A 213 9.94 11.71 41.69
C ALA A 213 8.60 12.47 41.82
N PHE A 214 8.62 13.80 41.83
CA PHE A 214 7.44 14.68 41.90
C PHE A 214 7.07 15.26 40.53
N HIS A 215 7.70 14.76 39.46
CA HIS A 215 7.56 15.26 38.09
C HIS A 215 8.09 16.68 37.88
N SER A 216 8.94 17.17 38.78
CA SER A 216 9.65 18.43 38.63
C SER A 216 10.94 18.22 37.83
N PRO A 217 11.31 19.13 36.93
CA PRO A 217 12.57 19.09 36.21
C PRO A 217 13.76 19.08 37.16
N LEU A 218 14.75 18.21 36.92
CA LEU A 218 15.99 18.23 37.68
C LEU A 218 16.83 19.45 37.27
N GLU A 219 17.00 20.38 38.21
CA GLU A 219 17.79 21.59 38.02
C GLU A 219 19.23 21.28 37.55
N GLY A 220 19.74 22.09 36.63
CA GLY A 220 21.09 21.97 36.07
C GLY A 220 21.29 20.94 34.96
N LEU A 221 20.27 20.11 34.63
CA LEU A 221 20.37 19.13 33.54
C LEU A 221 19.80 19.61 32.19
N GLY A 222 18.93 20.62 32.21
CA GLY A 222 18.36 21.27 31.01
C GLY A 222 17.74 20.30 29.99
N TYR A 223 17.64 20.75 28.73
CA TYR A 223 17.25 19.91 27.61
C TYR A 223 18.42 19.04 27.15
N ARG A 224 18.17 17.75 26.96
CA ARG A 224 19.11 16.82 26.34
C ARG A 224 18.67 16.49 24.94
N HIS A 225 19.44 16.96 23.96
CA HIS A 225 19.32 16.52 22.58
C HIS A 225 20.10 15.22 22.40
N VAL A 226 19.39 14.15 22.05
CA VAL A 226 19.97 12.84 21.75
C VAL A 226 19.89 12.67 20.24
N SER A 227 21.05 12.75 19.58
CA SER A 227 21.18 12.50 18.14
C SER A 227 21.60 11.05 17.87
N PHE A 228 21.52 10.65 16.60
CA PHE A 228 21.90 9.32 16.13
C PHE A 228 23.31 8.94 16.59
N GLN A 229 23.43 7.85 17.36
CA GLN A 229 24.72 7.19 17.54
C GLN A 229 24.88 6.15 16.42
N ASP A 230 26.02 6.20 15.71
CA ASP A 230 26.41 5.43 14.50
C ASP A 230 26.35 3.89 14.57
N ARG A 231 25.64 3.28 15.53
CA ARG A 231 25.75 1.84 15.81
C ARG A 231 24.98 0.96 14.82
N VAL A 232 23.84 1.41 14.30
CA VAL A 232 23.09 0.72 13.21
C VAL A 232 22.42 1.76 12.31
N ARG A 233 22.73 1.72 11.01
CA ARG A 233 22.11 2.61 10.01
C ARG A 233 20.89 1.89 9.42
N PRO A 234 19.69 2.52 9.41
CA PRO A 234 18.53 1.97 8.72
C PRO A 234 18.85 1.71 7.25
N LEU A 235 18.09 0.83 6.62
CA LEU A 235 18.14 0.64 5.18
C LEU A 235 17.02 1.42 4.51
N ASN A 236 17.31 1.92 3.31
CA ASN A 236 16.33 2.48 2.41
C ASN A 236 15.77 1.38 1.50
N VAL A 237 14.47 1.45 1.21
CA VAL A 237 13.78 0.51 0.32
C VAL A 237 13.63 1.16 -1.04
N LYS A 238 14.25 0.59 -2.08
CA LYS A 238 14.17 1.14 -3.42
C LYS A 238 13.17 0.37 -4.27
N LEU A 239 12.11 1.07 -4.68
CA LEU A 239 11.03 0.52 -5.48
C LEU A 239 11.36 0.53 -6.98
N THR A 240 10.53 -0.15 -7.76
CA THR A 240 10.57 -0.15 -9.23
C THR A 240 9.80 1.02 -9.85
N LEU A 241 9.02 1.74 -9.02
CA LEU A 241 8.23 2.90 -9.43
C LEU A 241 9.12 3.97 -10.06
N ASP A 242 8.61 4.67 -11.07
CA ASP A 242 9.21 5.90 -11.59
C ASP A 242 8.36 7.07 -11.07
N SER A 243 8.93 7.92 -10.20
CA SER A 243 8.18 9.02 -9.56
C SER A 243 7.52 9.96 -10.57
N ARG A 244 8.13 10.15 -11.75
CA ARG A 244 7.56 11.00 -12.81
C ARG A 244 6.31 10.37 -13.41
N ALA A 245 6.33 9.06 -13.68
CA ALA A 245 5.17 8.33 -14.17
C ALA A 245 4.08 8.25 -13.09
N GLN A 246 4.45 7.99 -11.83
CA GLN A 246 3.53 7.96 -10.70
C GLN A 246 2.81 9.31 -10.51
N LYS A 247 3.55 10.42 -10.48
CA LYS A 247 2.99 11.77 -10.35
C LYS A 247 2.04 12.11 -11.51
N TRP A 248 2.38 11.68 -12.73
CA TRP A 248 1.48 11.84 -13.88
C TRP A 248 0.20 11.02 -13.72
N VAL A 249 0.30 9.75 -13.34
CA VAL A 249 -0.86 8.88 -13.10
C VAL A 249 -1.76 9.49 -12.03
N GLU A 250 -1.21 9.91 -10.90
CA GLU A 250 -1.98 10.53 -9.81
C GLU A 250 -2.69 11.80 -10.26
N LYS A 251 -2.01 12.67 -11.01
CA LYS A 251 -2.63 13.87 -11.59
C LYS A 251 -3.84 13.52 -12.46
N ILE A 252 -3.71 12.57 -13.38
CA ILE A 252 -4.82 12.16 -14.26
C ILE A 252 -5.94 11.50 -13.45
N MET A 253 -5.61 10.72 -12.43
CA MET A 253 -6.63 10.17 -11.52
C MET A 253 -7.38 11.28 -10.78
N ASP A 254 -6.70 12.32 -10.27
CA ASP A 254 -7.36 13.45 -9.61
C ASP A 254 -8.28 14.23 -10.53
N GLU A 255 -7.93 14.33 -11.81
CA GLU A 255 -8.74 15.02 -12.82
C GLU A 255 -10.02 14.24 -13.18
N TYR A 256 -9.99 12.91 -13.23
CA TYR A 256 -11.07 12.12 -13.85
C TYR A 256 -11.70 11.01 -12.98
N ILE A 257 -11.05 10.58 -11.90
CA ILE A 257 -11.49 9.43 -11.08
C ILE A 257 -11.78 9.89 -9.63
N VAL A 258 -13.01 9.66 -9.16
CA VAL A 258 -13.38 9.86 -7.75
C VAL A 258 -13.03 8.60 -6.94
N LYS A 259 -13.41 7.43 -7.46
CA LYS A 259 -13.12 6.13 -6.85
C LYS A 259 -12.64 5.14 -7.92
N GLY A 260 -11.48 4.54 -7.72
CA GLY A 260 -10.90 3.63 -8.71
C GLY A 260 -9.42 3.34 -8.49
N ALA A 261 -8.77 2.73 -9.47
CA ALA A 261 -7.36 2.37 -9.41
C ALA A 261 -6.70 2.41 -10.79
N VAL A 262 -5.39 2.63 -10.79
CA VAL A 262 -4.53 2.52 -11.98
C VAL A 262 -3.32 1.66 -11.64
N VAL A 263 -2.98 0.74 -12.54
CA VAL A 263 -1.73 -0.04 -12.50
C VAL A 263 -0.99 0.16 -13.81
N VAL A 264 0.30 0.47 -13.75
CA VAL A 264 1.21 0.54 -14.90
C VAL A 264 2.39 -0.38 -14.65
N MET A 265 2.62 -1.33 -15.54
CA MET A 265 3.59 -2.41 -15.39
C MET A 265 4.44 -2.57 -16.65
N GLU A 266 5.75 -2.77 -16.49
CA GLU A 266 6.64 -3.09 -17.59
C GLU A 266 6.49 -4.58 -17.99
N PRO A 267 6.18 -4.91 -19.25
CA PRO A 267 5.82 -6.28 -19.64
C PRO A 267 6.93 -7.32 -19.46
N ARG A 268 8.20 -6.92 -19.62
CA ARG A 268 9.34 -7.85 -19.70
C ARG A 268 9.90 -8.21 -18.33
N SER A 269 10.04 -7.24 -17.44
CA SER A 269 10.55 -7.45 -16.07
C SER A 269 9.44 -7.74 -15.06
N GLY A 270 8.22 -7.28 -15.32
CA GLY A 270 7.14 -7.23 -14.35
C GLY A 270 7.28 -6.09 -13.34
N ASP A 271 8.21 -5.15 -13.55
CA ASP A 271 8.40 -3.99 -12.70
C ASP A 271 7.14 -3.11 -12.71
N ILE A 272 6.65 -2.76 -11.51
CA ILE A 272 5.57 -1.78 -11.37
C ILE A 272 6.16 -0.39 -11.57
N LEU A 273 5.68 0.34 -12.56
CA LEU A 273 6.14 1.68 -12.91
C LEU A 273 5.31 2.75 -12.20
N ALA A 274 4.02 2.51 -12.07
CA ALA A 274 3.09 3.32 -11.30
C ALA A 274 1.95 2.44 -10.78
N LEU A 275 1.45 2.71 -9.57
CA LEU A 275 0.26 2.08 -9.02
C LEU A 275 -0.40 3.06 -8.05
N SER A 276 -1.67 3.37 -8.30
CA SER A 276 -2.40 4.37 -7.53
C SER A 276 -3.86 3.96 -7.33
N SER A 277 -4.45 4.48 -6.26
CA SER A 277 -5.82 4.18 -5.82
C SER A 277 -6.51 5.48 -5.40
N ARG A 278 -7.83 5.55 -5.60
CA ARG A 278 -8.67 6.69 -5.20
C ARG A 278 -9.89 6.24 -4.39
N PRO A 279 -10.27 6.95 -3.32
CA PRO A 279 -9.65 8.18 -2.78
C PRO A 279 -8.22 7.98 -2.30
N GLN A 280 -7.40 9.04 -2.34
CA GLN A 280 -6.00 9.01 -1.92
C GLN A 280 -5.94 8.85 -0.40
N LEU A 281 -5.07 7.96 0.09
CA LEU A 281 -4.80 7.86 1.52
C LEU A 281 -4.03 9.11 1.99
N ASP A 282 -4.60 9.85 2.95
CA ASP A 282 -3.88 10.90 3.68
C ASP A 282 -3.07 10.26 4.83
N GLN A 283 -1.76 10.14 4.63
CA GLN A 283 -0.85 9.53 5.60
C GLN A 283 -0.62 10.41 6.85
N ARG A 284 -1.05 11.68 6.82
CA ARG A 284 -0.96 12.60 7.97
C ARG A 284 -2.24 12.64 8.78
N ASN A 285 -3.39 12.41 8.14
CA ASN A 285 -4.68 12.38 8.80
C ASN A 285 -5.37 11.02 8.63
N LEU A 286 -5.08 10.11 9.57
CA LEU A 286 -5.65 8.77 9.61
C LEU A 286 -7.05 8.71 10.25
N GLU A 287 -7.67 9.86 10.55
CA GLU A 287 -9.07 9.94 11.01
C GLU A 287 -10.06 9.95 9.83
N SER A 288 -9.56 9.92 8.58
CA SER A 288 -10.40 9.83 7.39
C SER A 288 -11.10 8.47 7.28
N GLY A 289 -12.21 8.40 6.53
CA GLY A 289 -13.12 7.24 6.53
C GLY A 289 -12.44 5.92 6.15
N GLU A 290 -12.96 4.79 6.64
CA GLU A 290 -12.38 3.44 6.45
C GLU A 290 -12.05 3.08 4.98
N ASN A 291 -12.75 3.68 4.00
CA ASN A 291 -12.58 3.42 2.58
C ASN A 291 -11.32 4.04 1.94
N ASP A 292 -10.66 5.00 2.60
CA ASP A 292 -9.47 5.68 2.06
C ASP A 292 -8.21 4.82 2.21
N PHE A 293 -8.23 3.90 3.18
CA PHE A 293 -7.14 2.95 3.44
C PHE A 293 -7.05 1.82 2.42
N LEU A 294 -8.12 1.58 1.64
CA LEU A 294 -8.19 0.48 0.69
C LEU A 294 -7.38 0.78 -0.57
N ASN A 295 -6.35 -0.02 -0.81
CA ASN A 295 -5.66 -0.05 -2.09
C ASN A 295 -6.48 -0.82 -3.12
N ARG A 296 -7.26 -0.11 -3.92
CA ARG A 296 -8.18 -0.66 -4.93
C ARG A 296 -7.46 -1.39 -6.06
N ALA A 297 -6.19 -1.09 -6.30
CA ALA A 297 -5.41 -1.84 -7.28
C ALA A 297 -5.21 -3.32 -6.89
N LEU A 298 -5.46 -3.64 -5.62
CA LEU A 298 -5.27 -4.96 -4.99
C LEU A 298 -6.59 -5.55 -4.45
N GLN A 299 -7.74 -4.93 -4.74
CA GLN A 299 -9.06 -5.43 -4.33
C GLN A 299 -9.73 -6.24 -5.44
N ASN A 300 -10.68 -7.08 -5.05
CA ASN A 300 -11.45 -7.94 -5.94
C ASN A 300 -12.58 -7.18 -6.61
N TYR A 301 -12.68 -7.30 -7.92
CA TYR A 301 -13.74 -6.72 -8.73
C TYR A 301 -14.16 -7.66 -9.85
N PRO A 302 -15.43 -7.61 -10.28
CA PRO A 302 -15.85 -8.36 -11.46
C PRO A 302 -15.16 -7.77 -12.72
N PRO A 303 -14.45 -8.59 -13.52
CA PRO A 303 -13.72 -8.12 -14.70
C PRO A 303 -14.63 -7.71 -15.87
N GLY A 304 -15.87 -8.20 -15.89
CA GLY A 304 -16.75 -8.06 -17.05
C GLY A 304 -16.05 -8.50 -18.35
N SER A 305 -16.22 -7.72 -19.41
CA SER A 305 -15.66 -8.05 -20.73
C SER A 305 -14.13 -8.12 -20.82
N ILE A 306 -13.37 -7.80 -19.77
CA ILE A 306 -11.94 -8.13 -19.71
C ILE A 306 -11.74 -9.65 -19.73
N PHE A 307 -12.62 -10.43 -19.10
CA PHE A 307 -12.50 -11.89 -19.03
C PHE A 307 -12.64 -12.57 -20.39
N LYS A 308 -13.28 -11.92 -21.37
CA LYS A 308 -13.34 -12.40 -22.77
C LYS A 308 -11.96 -12.62 -23.37
N VAL A 309 -10.94 -11.87 -22.93
CA VAL A 309 -9.54 -12.12 -23.31
C VAL A 309 -9.11 -13.54 -22.95
N VAL A 310 -9.53 -14.05 -21.79
CA VAL A 310 -9.24 -15.43 -21.37
C VAL A 310 -9.89 -16.44 -22.29
N VAL A 311 -11.15 -16.20 -22.63
CA VAL A 311 -11.92 -17.07 -23.54
C VAL A 311 -11.31 -17.06 -24.94
N THR A 312 -10.86 -15.90 -25.44
CA THR A 312 -10.13 -15.81 -26.72
C THR A 312 -8.81 -16.57 -26.68
N VAL A 313 -8.04 -16.45 -25.60
CA VAL A 313 -6.79 -17.22 -25.43
C VAL A 313 -7.07 -18.71 -25.48
N ALA A 314 -8.05 -19.19 -24.71
CA ALA A 314 -8.43 -20.60 -24.70
C ALA A 314 -8.84 -21.07 -26.10
N ALA A 315 -9.61 -20.26 -26.83
CA ALA A 315 -10.02 -20.61 -28.19
C ALA A 315 -8.85 -20.70 -29.17
N LEU A 316 -7.87 -19.79 -29.07
CA LEU A 316 -6.69 -19.78 -29.94
C LEU A 316 -5.70 -20.92 -29.61
N GLU A 317 -5.54 -21.28 -28.33
CA GLU A 317 -4.62 -22.36 -27.92
C GLU A 317 -5.20 -23.76 -28.20
N GLU A 318 -6.51 -23.96 -28.08
CA GLU A 318 -7.16 -25.25 -28.34
C GLU A 318 -7.40 -25.50 -29.85
N GLY A 319 -7.38 -24.47 -30.70
CA GLY A 319 -7.35 -24.61 -32.16
C GLY A 319 -8.69 -24.98 -32.84
N LYS A 320 -8.60 -25.63 -34.02
CA LYS A 320 -9.63 -25.78 -35.09
C LYS A 320 -10.98 -26.45 -34.72
N ASN A 321 -11.24 -26.73 -33.44
CA ASN A 321 -12.52 -27.32 -32.99
C ASN A 321 -13.52 -26.27 -32.47
N ILE A 322 -13.24 -24.98 -32.69
CA ILE A 322 -14.08 -23.86 -32.26
C ILE A 322 -14.41 -23.04 -33.50
N PRO A 323 -15.65 -22.60 -33.71
CA PRO A 323 -16.04 -21.76 -34.83
C PRO A 323 -15.40 -20.37 -34.68
N VAL A 324 -14.09 -20.25 -34.92
CA VAL A 324 -13.37 -18.97 -34.90
C VAL A 324 -13.66 -18.14 -36.14
N ASP A 325 -14.24 -18.77 -37.16
CA ASP A 325 -14.43 -18.18 -38.48
C ASP A 325 -15.62 -17.22 -38.49
N LEU A 326 -16.82 -17.65 -38.10
CA LEU A 326 -18.05 -16.84 -38.13
C LEU A 326 -19.02 -17.20 -36.99
N PHE A 327 -19.52 -16.19 -36.29
CA PHE A 327 -20.60 -16.25 -35.30
C PHE A 327 -21.78 -15.41 -35.76
N LEU A 328 -23.02 -15.86 -35.48
CA LEU A 328 -24.22 -15.08 -35.77
C LEU A 328 -24.74 -14.41 -34.50
N CYS A 329 -24.63 -13.08 -34.42
CA CYS A 329 -25.19 -12.29 -33.33
C CYS A 329 -26.52 -11.65 -33.73
N THR A 330 -27.63 -12.23 -33.28
CA THR A 330 -29.01 -11.70 -33.47
C THR A 330 -29.42 -10.65 -32.42
N GLY A 331 -28.52 -10.27 -31.52
CA GLY A 331 -28.76 -9.28 -30.46
C GLY A 331 -29.03 -9.89 -29.08
N SER A 332 -29.30 -11.20 -29.03
CA SER A 332 -29.37 -11.99 -27.80
C SER A 332 -28.99 -13.45 -28.07
N ILE A 333 -28.87 -14.24 -27.00
CA ILE A 333 -28.72 -15.69 -27.07
C ILE A 333 -29.56 -16.35 -25.98
N SER A 334 -30.30 -17.40 -26.33
CA SER A 334 -31.08 -18.19 -25.38
C SER A 334 -30.20 -19.25 -24.72
N ILE A 335 -30.29 -19.37 -23.40
CA ILE A 335 -29.55 -20.32 -22.58
C ILE A 335 -30.53 -20.99 -21.63
N GLY A 336 -31.05 -22.14 -22.04
CA GLY A 336 -32.19 -22.75 -21.35
C GLY A 336 -33.43 -21.86 -21.50
N GLU A 337 -34.06 -21.52 -20.37
CA GLU A 337 -35.25 -20.64 -20.33
C GLU A 337 -34.90 -19.14 -20.31
N ASP A 338 -33.63 -18.80 -20.04
CA ASP A 338 -33.17 -17.42 -19.96
C ASP A 338 -32.66 -16.90 -21.30
N ALA A 339 -32.81 -15.60 -21.56
CA ALA A 339 -32.15 -14.91 -22.66
C ALA A 339 -31.08 -13.95 -22.13
N LYS A 340 -29.87 -14.02 -22.72
CA LYS A 340 -28.79 -13.07 -22.45
C LYS A 340 -28.68 -12.09 -23.60
N GLN A 341 -28.81 -10.80 -23.29
CA GLN A 341 -28.71 -9.75 -24.30
C GLN A 341 -27.25 -9.48 -24.66
N CYS A 342 -27.03 -9.18 -25.93
CA CYS A 342 -25.83 -8.45 -26.35
C CYS A 342 -25.88 -7.02 -25.81
N PHE A 343 -24.75 -6.31 -25.85
CA PHE A 343 -24.71 -4.93 -25.35
C PHE A 343 -25.79 -4.08 -26.05
N GLN A 344 -26.67 -3.47 -25.26
CA GLN A 344 -27.85 -2.71 -25.73
C GLN A 344 -28.83 -3.49 -26.65
N GLY A 345 -28.75 -4.83 -26.68
CA GLY A 345 -29.57 -5.66 -27.58
C GLY A 345 -29.22 -5.54 -29.06
N ILE A 346 -28.07 -4.92 -29.40
CA ILE A 346 -27.68 -4.70 -30.80
C ILE A 346 -27.26 -6.01 -31.45
N ALA A 347 -27.88 -6.32 -32.60
CA ALA A 347 -27.47 -7.41 -33.48
C ALA A 347 -26.22 -6.98 -34.27
N HIS A 348 -25.16 -7.78 -34.21
CA HIS A 348 -23.93 -7.54 -34.97
C HIS A 348 -23.90 -8.32 -36.29
N GLY A 349 -24.88 -9.19 -36.54
CA GLY A 349 -24.90 -10.04 -37.72
C GLY A 349 -23.84 -11.13 -37.66
N GLU A 350 -23.33 -11.51 -38.82
CA GLU A 350 -22.21 -12.44 -38.95
C GLU A 350 -20.90 -11.73 -38.64
N ILE A 351 -20.17 -12.22 -37.63
CA ILE A 351 -18.92 -11.62 -37.17
C ILE A 351 -17.86 -12.68 -36.88
N THR A 352 -16.61 -12.36 -37.19
CA THR A 352 -15.44 -13.16 -36.80
C THR A 352 -15.18 -13.06 -35.29
N LEU A 353 -14.33 -13.94 -34.74
CA LEU A 353 -13.90 -13.81 -33.33
C LEU A 353 -13.18 -12.47 -33.05
N GLN A 354 -12.46 -11.93 -34.05
CA GLN A 354 -11.79 -10.64 -33.94
C GLN A 354 -12.79 -9.49 -33.82
N GLU A 355 -13.82 -9.48 -34.65
CA GLU A 355 -14.89 -8.48 -34.59
C GLU A 355 -15.73 -8.65 -33.32
N ALA A 356 -16.00 -9.89 -32.90
CA ALA A 356 -16.64 -10.16 -31.63
C ALA A 356 -15.86 -9.58 -30.45
N LEU A 357 -14.53 -9.70 -30.45
CA LEU A 357 -13.67 -9.09 -29.43
C LEU A 357 -13.69 -7.56 -29.52
N ALA A 358 -13.64 -7.00 -30.73
CA ALA A 358 -13.64 -5.56 -31.01
C ALA A 358 -14.94 -4.87 -30.56
N TYR A 359 -16.10 -5.42 -30.96
CA TYR A 359 -17.42 -4.92 -30.58
C TYR A 359 -17.91 -5.46 -29.23
N SER A 360 -17.09 -6.31 -28.58
CA SER A 360 -17.42 -6.92 -27.30
C SER A 360 -18.75 -7.69 -27.30
N CYS A 361 -19.05 -8.41 -28.39
CA CYS A 361 -20.29 -9.17 -28.55
C CYS A 361 -20.46 -10.20 -27.43
N ASN A 362 -21.63 -10.26 -26.77
CA ASN A 362 -21.87 -11.27 -25.72
C ASN A 362 -22.24 -12.63 -26.33
N THR A 363 -23.09 -12.64 -27.36
CA THR A 363 -23.58 -13.86 -28.03
C THR A 363 -22.43 -14.73 -28.53
N ALA A 364 -21.51 -14.17 -29.32
CA ALA A 364 -20.36 -14.90 -29.86
C ALA A 364 -19.46 -15.48 -28.76
N PHE A 365 -19.22 -14.72 -27.67
CA PHE A 365 -18.39 -15.21 -26.57
C PHE A 365 -19.07 -16.30 -25.75
N ILE A 366 -20.38 -16.19 -25.51
CA ILE A 366 -21.15 -17.25 -24.86
C ILE A 366 -21.07 -18.52 -25.70
N GLU A 367 -21.30 -18.44 -27.01
CA GLU A 367 -21.22 -19.61 -27.91
C GLU A 367 -19.82 -20.25 -27.93
N ALA A 368 -18.77 -19.41 -28.05
CA ALA A 368 -17.39 -19.88 -27.96
C ALA A 368 -17.09 -20.54 -26.61
N GLY A 369 -17.58 -19.96 -25.51
CA GLY A 369 -17.36 -20.48 -24.17
C GLY A 369 -18.12 -21.76 -23.87
N LEU A 370 -19.35 -21.90 -24.39
CA LEU A 370 -20.12 -23.15 -24.33
C LEU A 370 -19.41 -24.26 -25.12
N SER A 371 -18.82 -23.93 -26.27
CA SER A 371 -18.06 -24.87 -27.10
C SER A 371 -16.75 -25.31 -26.44
N LEU A 372 -16.06 -24.40 -25.76
CA LEU A 372 -14.82 -24.68 -25.01
C LEU A 372 -15.04 -25.56 -23.78
N GLY A 373 -16.19 -25.38 -23.11
CA GLY A 373 -16.46 -26.01 -21.83
C GLY A 373 -15.81 -25.28 -20.65
N ARG A 374 -16.38 -25.50 -19.47
CA ARG A 374 -15.99 -24.82 -18.22
C ARG A 374 -14.58 -25.19 -17.77
N GLU A 375 -14.17 -26.44 -17.98
CA GLU A 375 -12.87 -26.97 -17.58
C GLU A 375 -11.74 -26.20 -18.24
N LYS A 376 -11.83 -26.01 -19.57
CA LYS A 376 -10.83 -25.28 -20.35
C LYS A 376 -10.79 -23.80 -20.00
N ILE A 377 -11.92 -23.14 -19.87
CA ILE A 377 -11.96 -21.71 -19.49
C ILE A 377 -11.26 -21.48 -18.15
N ILE A 378 -11.53 -22.34 -17.15
CA ILE A 378 -10.93 -22.23 -15.82
C ILE A 378 -9.44 -22.62 -15.84
N GLU A 379 -9.07 -23.64 -16.62
CA GLU A 379 -7.67 -24.02 -16.86
C GLU A 379 -6.86 -22.81 -17.35
N TYR A 380 -7.30 -22.15 -18.42
CA TYR A 380 -6.58 -20.99 -18.98
C TYR A 380 -6.62 -19.77 -18.06
N ALA A 381 -7.73 -19.51 -17.35
CA ALA A 381 -7.81 -18.43 -16.37
C ALA A 381 -6.70 -18.57 -15.30
N ARG A 382 -6.55 -19.77 -14.72
CA ARG A 382 -5.53 -20.08 -13.72
C ARG A 382 -4.12 -20.10 -14.31
N LYS A 383 -3.95 -20.68 -15.52
CA LYS A 383 -2.67 -20.69 -16.25
C LYS A 383 -2.11 -19.28 -16.50
N MET A 384 -2.98 -18.28 -16.55
CA MET A 384 -2.61 -16.85 -16.69
C MET A 384 -2.54 -16.09 -15.35
N GLY A 385 -2.59 -16.79 -14.22
CA GLY A 385 -2.41 -16.22 -12.88
C GLY A 385 -3.67 -15.61 -12.24
N LEU A 386 -4.85 -15.76 -12.84
CA LEU A 386 -6.09 -15.28 -12.23
C LEU A 386 -6.53 -16.24 -11.12
N GLY A 387 -7.01 -15.70 -10.00
CA GLY A 387 -7.40 -16.49 -8.84
C GLY A 387 -6.24 -16.88 -7.91
N GLU A 388 -5.02 -16.39 -8.20
CA GLU A 388 -3.81 -16.69 -7.42
C GLU A 388 -3.16 -15.42 -6.84
N ILE A 389 -2.38 -15.59 -5.76
CA ILE A 389 -1.57 -14.51 -5.18
C ILE A 389 -0.49 -14.09 -6.19
N THR A 390 -0.47 -12.82 -6.57
CA THR A 390 0.48 -12.26 -7.55
C THR A 390 1.94 -12.26 -7.06
N GLY A 391 2.14 -12.30 -5.73
CA GLY A 391 3.45 -12.30 -5.09
C GLY A 391 4.04 -10.90 -4.84
N LEU A 392 3.25 -9.83 -5.04
CA LEU A 392 3.67 -8.44 -4.75
C LEU A 392 4.06 -8.26 -3.27
N TYR A 393 3.33 -8.93 -2.37
CA TYR A 393 3.54 -8.89 -0.93
C TYR A 393 3.73 -10.32 -0.36
N PRO A 394 4.58 -10.55 0.68
CA PRO A 394 4.92 -11.91 1.16
C PRO A 394 3.92 -12.53 2.15
N SER A 395 3.37 -13.73 1.91
CA SER A 395 2.25 -14.45 2.59
C SER A 395 1.79 -14.14 4.05
N HIS A 396 2.59 -13.51 4.92
CA HIS A 396 2.24 -13.11 6.29
C HIS A 396 1.52 -11.73 6.49
N LEU A 397 1.57 -10.77 5.54
CA LEU A 397 0.76 -9.53 5.67
C LEU A 397 -0.75 -9.77 5.39
N LYS A 398 -1.56 -8.82 5.85
CA LYS A 398 -3.04 -8.90 5.91
C LYS A 398 -3.68 -9.14 4.53
N GLU A 399 -4.75 -9.92 4.55
CA GLU A 399 -5.53 -10.32 3.36
C GLU A 399 -6.07 -9.13 2.56
N ARG A 400 -6.44 -8.03 3.24
CA ARG A 400 -6.89 -6.78 2.61
C ARG A 400 -5.88 -6.15 1.63
N GLU A 401 -4.60 -6.49 1.75
CA GLU A 401 -3.55 -6.00 0.84
C GLU A 401 -3.23 -7.03 -0.26
N ARG A 402 -4.00 -8.13 -0.34
CA ARG A 402 -3.67 -9.35 -1.10
C ARG A 402 -4.87 -10.13 -1.62
N ALA A 403 -5.88 -9.42 -2.11
CA ALA A 403 -7.02 -10.14 -2.68
C ALA A 403 -6.55 -11.04 -3.83
N THR A 404 -6.96 -12.32 -3.79
CA THR A 404 -6.50 -13.34 -4.74
C THR A 404 -7.36 -13.41 -5.99
N GLY A 405 -8.41 -12.59 -6.11
CA GLY A 405 -9.50 -12.87 -7.04
C GLY A 405 -10.33 -14.08 -6.59
N ASN A 406 -11.27 -14.46 -7.44
CA ASN A 406 -12.05 -15.69 -7.34
C ASN A 406 -12.30 -16.23 -8.75
N ILE A 407 -11.81 -17.42 -9.04
CA ILE A 407 -12.06 -18.14 -10.28
C ILE A 407 -12.82 -19.42 -9.91
N PRO A 408 -14.15 -19.49 -10.17
CA PRO A 408 -14.99 -20.58 -9.70
C PRO A 408 -14.50 -21.92 -10.26
N ALA A 409 -14.53 -22.96 -9.43
CA ALA A 409 -14.22 -24.31 -9.89
C ALA A 409 -15.31 -24.80 -10.87
N PRO A 410 -14.99 -25.70 -11.82
CA PRO A 410 -15.97 -26.28 -12.76
C PRO A 410 -17.25 -26.82 -12.09
N GLU A 411 -17.11 -27.42 -10.91
CA GLU A 411 -18.19 -28.03 -10.14
C GLU A 411 -19.15 -26.98 -9.55
N GLU A 412 -18.67 -25.75 -9.35
CA GLU A 412 -19.47 -24.62 -8.87
C GLU A 412 -20.33 -23.98 -9.97
N MET A 413 -20.20 -24.46 -11.21
CA MET A 413 -20.94 -23.99 -12.38
C MET A 413 -21.82 -25.09 -13.00
N PRO A 414 -22.73 -25.74 -12.26
CA PRO A 414 -23.48 -26.90 -12.76
C PRO A 414 -24.33 -26.59 -14.02
N TYR A 415 -24.90 -25.39 -14.10
CA TYR A 415 -25.80 -24.96 -15.19
C TYR A 415 -25.10 -24.13 -16.26
N LEU A 416 -25.59 -24.20 -17.51
CA LEU A 416 -25.05 -23.42 -18.64
C LEU A 416 -25.09 -21.91 -18.42
N GLY A 417 -26.10 -21.40 -17.70
CA GLY A 417 -26.19 -19.98 -17.32
C GLY A 417 -25.03 -19.51 -16.44
N HIS A 418 -24.48 -20.38 -15.58
CA HIS A 418 -23.32 -20.05 -14.76
C HIS A 418 -22.06 -19.90 -15.63
N LEU A 419 -21.88 -20.82 -16.59
CA LEU A 419 -20.78 -20.75 -17.55
C LEU A 419 -20.89 -19.49 -18.42
N ALA A 420 -22.09 -19.17 -18.90
CA ALA A 420 -22.34 -17.97 -19.70
C ALA A 420 -22.01 -16.68 -18.93
N ASN A 421 -22.43 -16.54 -17.67
CA ASN A 421 -22.06 -15.40 -16.85
C ASN A 421 -20.53 -15.34 -16.63
N THR A 422 -19.89 -16.48 -16.36
CA THR A 422 -18.44 -16.59 -16.16
C THR A 422 -17.65 -16.14 -17.38
N VAL A 423 -18.05 -16.60 -18.58
CA VAL A 423 -17.47 -16.21 -19.88
C VAL A 423 -17.53 -14.69 -20.12
N LEU A 424 -18.58 -14.05 -19.62
CA LEU A 424 -18.73 -12.60 -19.68
C LEU A 424 -18.02 -11.85 -18.53
N GLY A 425 -17.31 -12.57 -17.66
CA GLY A 425 -16.62 -12.02 -16.50
C GLY A 425 -17.56 -11.54 -15.39
N GLN A 426 -18.73 -12.16 -15.28
CA GLN A 426 -19.80 -11.87 -14.32
C GLN A 426 -20.04 -13.07 -13.40
N GLY A 427 -20.92 -12.89 -12.40
CA GLY A 427 -21.24 -13.92 -11.43
C GLY A 427 -20.17 -14.02 -10.35
N ARG A 428 -19.49 -15.17 -10.26
CA ARG A 428 -18.50 -15.42 -9.19
C ARG A 428 -17.07 -15.03 -9.56
N VAL A 429 -16.82 -14.63 -10.81
CA VAL A 429 -15.48 -14.24 -11.27
C VAL A 429 -15.09 -12.91 -10.65
N LEU A 430 -13.99 -12.90 -9.89
CA LEU A 430 -13.39 -11.68 -9.34
C LEU A 430 -11.90 -11.67 -9.66
N VAL A 431 -11.36 -10.49 -9.99
CA VAL A 431 -9.94 -10.27 -10.24
C VAL A 431 -9.51 -8.94 -9.65
N THR A 432 -8.21 -8.77 -9.42
CA THR A 432 -7.64 -7.46 -9.06
C THR A 432 -7.11 -6.71 -10.29
N PRO A 433 -7.09 -5.36 -10.28
CA PRO A 433 -6.43 -4.60 -11.34
C PRO A 433 -4.98 -5.03 -11.59
N LEU A 434 -4.25 -5.43 -10.55
CA LEU A 434 -2.91 -5.98 -10.67
C LEU A 434 -2.86 -7.34 -11.42
N GLN A 435 -3.81 -8.24 -11.16
CA GLN A 435 -3.93 -9.50 -11.91
C GLN A 435 -4.29 -9.24 -13.37
N VAL A 436 -5.14 -8.26 -13.65
CA VAL A 436 -5.46 -7.85 -15.03
C VAL A 436 -4.22 -7.26 -15.72
N ALA A 437 -3.40 -6.48 -15.02
CA ALA A 437 -2.15 -5.97 -15.57
C ALA A 437 -1.19 -7.12 -15.90
N GLN A 438 -1.06 -8.10 -15.00
CA GLN A 438 -0.28 -9.32 -15.24
C GLN A 438 -0.80 -10.10 -16.46
N LEU A 439 -2.11 -10.29 -16.59
CA LEU A 439 -2.73 -10.93 -17.76
C LEU A 439 -2.31 -10.23 -19.06
N PHE A 440 -2.38 -8.90 -19.11
CA PHE A 440 -1.99 -8.14 -20.30
C PHE A 440 -0.47 -8.15 -20.54
N THR A 441 0.36 -8.31 -19.48
CA THR A 441 1.81 -8.52 -19.66
C THR A 441 2.13 -9.80 -20.40
N ILE A 442 1.34 -10.88 -20.21
CA ILE A 442 1.53 -12.15 -20.94
C ILE A 442 1.41 -11.92 -22.45
N ILE A 443 0.42 -11.15 -22.87
CA ILE A 443 0.14 -10.85 -24.28
C ILE A 443 1.21 -9.92 -24.84
N ALA A 444 1.57 -8.89 -24.08
CA ALA A 444 2.61 -7.93 -24.44
C ALA A 444 4.01 -8.58 -24.54
N ASN A 445 4.29 -9.59 -23.70
CA ASN A 445 5.56 -10.30 -23.56
C ASN A 445 5.55 -11.68 -24.27
N GLU A 446 4.88 -11.78 -25.41
CA GLU A 446 4.91 -12.94 -26.32
C GLU A 446 4.58 -14.29 -25.64
N GLY A 447 3.60 -14.28 -24.74
CA GLY A 447 3.11 -15.46 -24.03
C GLY A 447 3.91 -15.83 -22.78
N ARG A 448 4.79 -14.95 -22.28
CA ARG A 448 5.53 -15.16 -21.03
C ARG A 448 4.89 -14.41 -19.86
N MET A 449 4.53 -15.15 -18.82
CA MET A 449 4.04 -14.60 -17.56
C MET A 449 5.20 -14.18 -16.66
N VAL A 450 5.21 -12.91 -16.28
CA VAL A 450 6.14 -12.34 -15.29
C VAL A 450 5.39 -12.10 -13.98
N LYS A 451 6.09 -12.22 -12.84
CA LYS A 451 5.51 -11.85 -11.55
C LYS A 451 5.69 -10.34 -11.33
N PRO A 452 4.66 -9.61 -10.86
CA PRO A 452 4.80 -8.24 -10.43
C PRO A 452 5.97 -8.05 -9.45
N ARG A 453 6.82 -7.08 -9.72
CA ARG A 453 7.97 -6.73 -8.89
C ARG A 453 7.84 -5.27 -8.49
N LEU A 454 7.78 -5.02 -7.19
CA LEU A 454 7.69 -3.67 -6.63
C LEU A 454 9.00 -3.19 -6.02
N VAL A 455 9.80 -4.10 -5.44
CA VAL A 455 11.04 -3.76 -4.74
C VAL A 455 12.22 -4.24 -5.57
N SER A 456 13.17 -3.35 -5.79
CA SER A 456 14.35 -3.64 -6.60
C SER A 456 15.57 -3.99 -5.75
N GLU A 457 15.79 -3.26 -4.66
CA GLU A 457 16.93 -3.40 -3.77
C GLU A 457 16.70 -2.72 -2.41
N LEU A 458 17.48 -3.14 -1.42
CA LEU A 458 17.70 -2.36 -0.19
C LEU A 458 19.06 -1.70 -0.27
N THR A 459 19.14 -0.43 0.12
CA THR A 459 20.38 0.35 0.13
C THR A 459 20.65 0.90 1.52
N ASN A 460 21.91 1.20 1.85
CA ASN A 460 22.23 1.94 3.06
C ASN A 460 22.11 3.46 2.81
N ASN A 461 22.34 4.27 3.85
CA ASN A 461 22.30 5.74 3.77
C ASN A 461 23.34 6.36 2.82
N GLN A 462 24.35 5.60 2.37
CA GLN A 462 25.34 6.03 1.38
C GLN A 462 24.93 5.64 -0.05
N GLY A 463 23.73 5.06 -0.23
CA GLY A 463 23.25 4.55 -1.52
C GLY A 463 23.89 3.23 -1.94
N GLN A 464 24.67 2.59 -1.08
CA GLN A 464 25.28 1.30 -1.40
C GLN A 464 24.24 0.19 -1.25
N ARG A 465 24.16 -0.66 -2.27
CA ARG A 465 23.26 -1.82 -2.29
C ARG A 465 23.66 -2.86 -1.25
N VAL A 466 22.70 -3.23 -0.40
CA VAL A 466 22.83 -4.29 0.61
C VAL A 466 22.13 -5.57 0.16
N ILE A 467 20.90 -5.46 -0.35
CA ILE A 467 20.12 -6.60 -0.86
C ILE A 467 19.64 -6.29 -2.28
N ARG A 468 19.70 -7.28 -3.17
CA ARG A 468 19.15 -7.19 -4.53
C ARG A 468 17.99 -8.16 -4.70
N TYR A 469 16.89 -7.68 -5.24
CA TYR A 469 15.78 -8.52 -5.70
C TYR A 469 15.82 -8.54 -7.23
N PRO A 470 16.43 -9.54 -7.88
CA PRO A 470 16.58 -9.52 -9.34
C PRO A 470 15.24 -9.73 -10.06
N THR A 471 15.14 -9.21 -11.28
CA THR A 471 14.08 -9.59 -12.22
C THR A 471 14.16 -11.10 -12.48
N ARG A 472 13.03 -11.80 -12.38
CA ARG A 472 12.93 -13.19 -12.80
C ARG A 472 12.43 -13.21 -14.23
N GLY A 473 13.08 -13.99 -15.10
CA GLY A 473 12.56 -14.20 -16.46
C GLY A 473 11.16 -14.81 -16.40
N GLY A 474 10.27 -14.37 -17.30
CA GLY A 474 8.89 -14.87 -17.32
C GLY A 474 8.79 -16.32 -17.81
N GLU A 475 7.84 -17.06 -17.24
CA GLU A 475 7.53 -18.44 -17.62
C GLU A 475 6.61 -18.46 -18.84
N ARG A 476 6.88 -19.33 -19.80
CA ARG A 476 6.04 -19.41 -21.01
C ARG A 476 4.73 -20.11 -20.66
N VAL A 477 3.62 -19.40 -20.81
CA VAL A 477 2.26 -19.90 -20.54
C VAL A 477 1.40 -19.98 -21.80
N LEU A 478 1.69 -19.16 -22.83
CA LEU A 478 1.02 -19.21 -24.14
C LEU A 478 2.02 -19.42 -25.28
N LEU A 479 1.52 -19.92 -26.42
CA LEU A 479 2.28 -19.95 -27.66
C LEU A 479 2.58 -18.52 -28.15
N PRO A 480 3.79 -18.26 -28.70
CA PRO A 480 4.09 -16.97 -29.31
C PRO A 480 3.15 -16.57 -30.46
N SER A 481 2.61 -17.56 -31.20
CA SER A 481 1.61 -17.33 -32.23
C SER A 481 0.29 -16.81 -31.65
N THR A 482 -0.20 -17.41 -30.56
CA THR A 482 -1.41 -16.99 -29.86
C THR A 482 -1.28 -15.57 -29.33
N ALA A 483 -0.17 -15.25 -28.66
CA ALA A 483 0.06 -13.89 -28.16
C ALA A 483 0.10 -12.85 -29.31
N ARG A 484 0.69 -13.20 -30.46
CA ARG A 484 0.71 -12.33 -31.65
C ARG A 484 -0.67 -12.15 -32.28
N HIS A 485 -1.44 -13.23 -32.43
CA HIS A 485 -2.81 -13.14 -32.96
C HIS A 485 -3.71 -12.31 -32.04
N LEU A 486 -3.68 -12.58 -30.74
CA LEU A 486 -4.48 -11.83 -29.77
C LEU A 486 -4.09 -10.35 -29.72
N LYS A 487 -2.80 -10.03 -29.81
CA LYS A 487 -2.32 -8.65 -29.95
C LYS A 487 -2.95 -7.93 -31.15
N ASN A 488 -3.01 -8.58 -32.32
CA ASN A 488 -3.68 -8.02 -33.50
C ASN A 488 -5.19 -7.83 -33.26
N MET A 489 -5.86 -8.81 -32.66
CA MET A 489 -7.29 -8.72 -32.39
C MET A 489 -7.63 -7.60 -31.40
N LEU A 490 -6.84 -7.45 -30.32
CA LEU A 490 -6.98 -6.37 -29.33
C LEU A 490 -6.70 -4.99 -29.91
N THR A 491 -5.95 -4.90 -31.01
CA THR A 491 -5.76 -3.63 -31.73
C THR A 491 -7.05 -3.23 -32.46
N GLY A 492 -7.83 -4.20 -32.93
CA GLY A 492 -9.16 -3.95 -33.52
C GLY A 492 -10.11 -3.23 -32.55
N VAL A 493 -10.06 -3.59 -31.26
CA VAL A 493 -10.86 -2.95 -30.20
C VAL A 493 -10.61 -1.44 -30.14
N THR A 494 -9.36 -1.01 -30.31
CA THR A 494 -8.96 0.40 -30.25
C THR A 494 -9.00 1.12 -31.60
N LEU A 495 -9.07 0.39 -32.72
CA LEU A 495 -9.14 1.00 -34.05
C LEU A 495 -10.57 1.23 -34.52
N PHE A 496 -11.46 0.24 -34.32
CA PHE A 496 -12.83 0.29 -34.82
C PHE A 496 -13.85 -0.28 -33.82
N GLY A 497 -13.41 -0.78 -32.66
CA GLY A 497 -14.26 -1.37 -31.63
C GLY A 497 -14.64 -0.41 -30.50
N THR A 498 -14.93 -1.00 -29.33
CA THR A 498 -15.41 -0.27 -28.13
C THR A 498 -14.35 0.59 -27.44
N GLY A 499 -13.07 0.43 -27.77
CA GLY A 499 -11.94 1.08 -27.10
C GLY A 499 -11.32 2.23 -27.90
N GLN A 500 -12.01 2.80 -28.90
CA GLN A 500 -11.45 3.80 -29.81
C GLN A 500 -10.86 5.03 -29.12
N GLU A 501 -11.42 5.46 -28.00
CA GLU A 501 -10.91 6.61 -27.25
C GLU A 501 -9.51 6.42 -26.64
N ALA A 502 -9.05 5.16 -26.53
CA ALA A 502 -7.69 4.82 -26.11
C ALA A 502 -6.65 4.96 -27.24
N SER A 503 -7.10 5.20 -28.48
CA SER A 503 -6.25 5.39 -29.65
C SER A 503 -5.58 6.77 -29.65
N THR A 504 -4.42 6.85 -30.27
CA THR A 504 -3.67 8.09 -30.46
C THR A 504 -2.88 8.04 -31.76
N SER A 505 -2.59 9.21 -32.34
CA SER A 505 -1.71 9.34 -33.50
C SER A 505 -0.24 9.07 -33.18
N SER A 506 0.16 9.12 -31.91
CA SER A 506 1.56 9.05 -31.47
C SER A 506 2.11 7.61 -31.32
N TRP A 507 1.24 6.62 -31.11
CA TRP A 507 1.58 5.20 -31.04
C TRP A 507 0.33 4.32 -31.19
N SER A 508 0.53 3.09 -31.65
CA SER A 508 -0.50 2.05 -31.66
C SER A 508 -0.78 1.52 -30.26
N THR A 509 -2.05 1.36 -29.89
CA THR A 509 -2.50 0.72 -28.64
C THR A 509 -3.20 -0.60 -28.97
N ALA A 510 -3.08 -1.59 -28.09
CA ALA A 510 -3.93 -2.78 -28.09
C ALA A 510 -4.57 -2.90 -26.70
N GLY A 511 -5.88 -3.14 -26.62
CA GLY A 511 -6.56 -3.15 -25.34
C GLY A 511 -7.97 -3.70 -25.37
N LYS A 512 -8.63 -3.74 -24.21
CA LYS A 512 -10.01 -4.17 -24.04
C LYS A 512 -10.73 -3.30 -23.02
N THR A 513 -11.95 -2.88 -23.36
CA THR A 513 -12.90 -2.30 -22.40
C THR A 513 -13.61 -3.40 -21.62
N GLY A 514 -13.95 -3.11 -20.36
CA GLY A 514 -14.81 -3.94 -19.53
C GLY A 514 -15.87 -3.09 -18.85
N THR A 515 -17.09 -3.61 -18.79
CA THR A 515 -18.16 -3.07 -17.94
C THR A 515 -18.69 -4.24 -17.13
N ALA A 516 -18.77 -4.07 -15.81
CA ALA A 516 -19.29 -5.08 -14.90
C ALA A 516 -20.36 -4.47 -14.01
N GLN A 517 -21.43 -5.24 -13.80
CA GLN A 517 -22.56 -4.85 -12.97
C GLN A 517 -22.17 -5.13 -11.51
N ALA A 518 -22.14 -4.10 -10.69
CA ALA A 518 -21.70 -4.14 -9.29
C ALA A 518 -22.85 -3.97 -8.28
N GLY A 519 -24.10 -4.11 -8.75
CA GLY A 519 -25.30 -4.00 -7.94
C GLY A 519 -26.19 -2.83 -8.37
N VAL A 520 -27.07 -2.43 -7.46
CA VAL A 520 -28.02 -1.33 -7.66
C VAL A 520 -27.82 -0.33 -6.52
N THR A 521 -27.85 0.97 -6.83
CA THR A 521 -27.77 2.03 -5.81
C THR A 521 -29.04 2.06 -4.96
N GLY A 522 -29.00 2.77 -3.83
CA GLY A 522 -30.20 2.97 -3.00
C GLY A 522 -31.36 3.68 -3.72
N GLU A 523 -31.09 4.28 -4.87
CA GLU A 523 -32.04 5.00 -5.73
C GLU A 523 -32.55 4.15 -6.91
N GLY A 524 -32.13 2.88 -7.00
CA GLY A 524 -32.59 1.96 -8.05
C GLY A 524 -31.78 2.01 -9.35
N GLU A 525 -30.70 2.81 -9.41
CA GLU A 525 -29.82 2.87 -10.59
C GLU A 525 -28.78 1.74 -10.58
N GLU A 526 -28.47 1.19 -11.74
CA GLU A 526 -27.47 0.13 -11.86
C GLU A 526 -26.06 0.69 -11.64
N LYS A 527 -25.37 0.21 -10.59
CA LYS A 527 -23.99 0.57 -10.30
C LYS A 527 -23.07 -0.24 -11.20
N ASN A 528 -22.39 0.43 -12.12
CA ASN A 528 -21.43 -0.20 -13.03
C ASN A 528 -19.98 0.14 -12.66
N ILE A 529 -19.10 -0.83 -12.88
CA ILE A 529 -17.64 -0.66 -12.78
C ILE A 529 -17.07 -0.72 -14.19
N TYR A 530 -16.25 0.28 -14.52
CA TYR A 530 -15.65 0.43 -15.84
C TYR A 530 -14.17 0.12 -15.83
N TRP A 531 -13.73 -0.57 -16.87
CA TRP A 531 -12.36 -1.01 -17.05
C TRP A 531 -11.84 -0.63 -18.42
N PHE A 532 -10.56 -0.30 -18.47
CA PHE A 532 -9.77 -0.45 -19.68
C PHE A 532 -8.42 -1.06 -19.32
N ALA A 533 -8.04 -2.13 -20.02
CA ALA A 533 -6.74 -2.74 -19.90
C ALA A 533 -6.09 -2.81 -21.28
N GLY A 534 -4.82 -2.40 -21.38
CA GLY A 534 -4.12 -2.37 -22.65
C GLY A 534 -2.62 -2.22 -22.50
N PHE A 535 -1.93 -2.24 -23.64
CA PHE A 535 -0.50 -1.96 -23.71
C PHE A 535 -0.15 -1.13 -24.95
N SER A 536 0.93 -0.39 -24.81
CA SER A 536 1.45 0.48 -25.87
C SER A 536 2.98 0.55 -25.82
N PRO A 537 3.65 0.76 -26.98
CA PRO A 537 3.13 0.57 -28.34
C PRO A 537 2.83 -0.91 -28.66
N MET A 538 1.93 -1.19 -29.59
CA MET A 538 1.61 -2.56 -30.02
C MET A 538 2.84 -3.38 -30.46
N LYS A 539 3.73 -2.78 -31.30
CA LYS A 539 4.87 -3.50 -31.91
C LYS A 539 5.92 -3.94 -30.89
N ASP A 540 6.38 -3.02 -30.04
CA ASP A 540 7.29 -3.29 -28.92
C ASP A 540 6.70 -2.68 -27.65
N PRO A 541 5.87 -3.45 -26.90
CA PRO A 541 5.17 -2.95 -25.73
C PRO A 541 6.13 -2.49 -24.63
N ALA A 542 6.10 -1.20 -24.34
CA ALA A 542 6.92 -0.58 -23.30
C ALA A 542 6.21 -0.60 -21.93
N ALA A 543 4.89 -0.45 -21.93
CA ALA A 543 4.08 -0.49 -20.72
C ALA A 543 2.70 -1.12 -20.99
N VAL A 544 2.22 -1.86 -19.99
CA VAL A 544 0.84 -2.29 -19.83
C VAL A 544 0.21 -1.36 -18.80
N ALA A 545 -0.99 -0.86 -19.05
CA ALA A 545 -1.77 -0.12 -18.07
C ALA A 545 -3.20 -0.65 -17.94
N VAL A 546 -3.71 -0.62 -16.71
CA VAL A 546 -5.08 -0.97 -16.35
C VAL A 546 -5.68 0.21 -15.61
N VAL A 547 -6.85 0.66 -16.07
CA VAL A 547 -7.67 1.69 -15.45
C VAL A 547 -8.96 1.05 -14.99
N LEU A 548 -9.25 1.21 -13.70
CA LEU A 548 -10.49 0.82 -13.03
C LEU A 548 -11.19 2.08 -12.54
N ILE A 549 -12.46 2.26 -12.91
CA ILE A 549 -13.31 3.35 -12.44
C ILE A 549 -14.55 2.74 -11.79
N GLU A 550 -14.68 2.93 -10.48
CA GLU A 550 -15.94 2.67 -9.76
C GLU A 550 -16.85 3.89 -9.82
N GLU A 551 -16.28 5.09 -9.65
CA GLU A 551 -16.96 6.38 -9.74
C GLU A 551 -16.04 7.38 -10.46
N GLY A 552 -16.48 7.87 -11.62
CA GLY A 552 -15.71 8.77 -12.49
C GLY A 552 -16.36 10.14 -12.65
N LYS A 553 -15.65 11.07 -13.29
CA LYS A 553 -16.10 12.46 -13.55
C LYS A 553 -16.61 12.68 -14.98
N GLY A 554 -17.16 11.64 -15.61
CA GLY A 554 -17.79 11.68 -16.93
C GLY A 554 -16.99 11.08 -18.07
N GLU A 555 -15.67 10.92 -17.93
CA GLU A 555 -14.82 10.33 -18.97
C GLU A 555 -14.78 8.80 -18.92
N SER A 556 -14.57 8.18 -20.08
CA SER A 556 -14.45 6.71 -20.18
C SER A 556 -13.10 6.20 -19.65
N ALA A 557 -13.05 4.94 -19.21
CA ALA A 557 -11.79 4.31 -18.81
C ALA A 557 -10.77 4.23 -19.96
N ALA A 558 -11.23 4.17 -21.22
CA ALA A 558 -10.38 4.16 -22.40
C ALA A 558 -9.74 5.54 -22.65
N PHE A 559 -10.50 6.62 -22.48
CA PHE A 559 -9.99 7.98 -22.52
C PHE A 559 -8.94 8.21 -21.43
N VAL A 560 -9.25 7.83 -20.18
CA VAL A 560 -8.34 7.98 -19.04
C VAL A 560 -7.05 7.17 -19.27
N TYR A 561 -7.13 5.96 -19.81
CA TYR A 561 -5.96 5.17 -20.22
C TYR A 561 -5.07 5.95 -21.21
N LYS A 562 -5.65 6.58 -22.24
CA LYS A 562 -4.88 7.35 -23.23
C LYS A 562 -4.13 8.50 -22.55
N GLU A 563 -4.78 9.26 -21.67
CA GLU A 563 -4.14 10.39 -20.99
C GLU A 563 -3.03 9.94 -20.04
N ILE A 564 -3.21 8.82 -19.32
CA ILE A 564 -2.16 8.18 -18.52
C ILE A 564 -0.97 7.80 -19.42
N MET A 565 -1.24 7.10 -20.51
CA MET A 565 -0.19 6.58 -21.38
C MET A 565 0.59 7.68 -22.10
N LYS A 566 0.04 8.88 -22.30
CA LYS A 566 0.80 10.03 -22.82
C LYS A 566 2.00 10.37 -21.94
N GLY A 567 1.78 10.65 -20.66
CA GLY A 567 2.88 10.99 -19.76
C GLY A 567 3.78 9.79 -19.45
N VAL A 568 3.22 8.58 -19.31
CA VAL A 568 4.04 7.38 -19.10
C VAL A 568 4.99 7.13 -20.27
N MET A 569 4.50 7.22 -21.51
CA MET A 569 5.34 7.01 -22.70
C MET A 569 6.41 8.09 -22.85
N GLU A 570 6.13 9.34 -22.49
CA GLU A 570 7.14 10.41 -22.47
C GLU A 570 8.25 10.11 -21.44
N VAL A 571 7.86 9.70 -20.23
CA VAL A 571 8.82 9.31 -19.17
C VAL A 571 9.69 8.13 -19.60
N LEU A 572 9.12 7.16 -20.32
CA LEU A 572 9.86 6.00 -20.82
C LEU A 572 10.77 6.32 -22.01
N ARG A 573 10.39 7.28 -22.87
CA ARG A 573 11.20 7.74 -24.02
C ARG A 573 12.36 8.64 -23.60
N GLY A 574 12.20 9.43 -22.54
CA GLY A 574 13.25 10.29 -21.98
C GLY A 574 14.27 9.57 -21.10
N ARG A 575 14.44 8.25 -21.28
CA ARG A 575 15.41 7.41 -20.54
C ARG A 575 16.67 7.14 -21.33
#